data_AF-A0AAD5Y6H2-F1
#
_entry.id   AF-A0AAD5Y6H2-F1
#
_cell.length_a   1.000
_cell.length_b   1.000
_cell.length_c   1.000
_cell.angle_alpha   90.00
_cell.angle_beta   90.00
_cell.angle_gamma   90.00
#
_symmetry.space_group_name_H-M   'P 1'
#
loop_
_entity.id
_entity.type
_entity.pdbx_description
1 polymer ?
#
loop_
_entity_poly.entity_id
_entity_poly.type
_entity_poly.pdbx_seq_one_letter_code
_entity_poly.pdbx_strand_id
1 'polypeptide(L)'
;MNPLTVAPKADGKNPFTIICYICGREYGSKSIDIHEKNCMEKWEKQQRELPKNLRTARPQKPVPLPGLPDKSQDKQAYNDAAFNEYANNSRVECEVCHRKFAPDSLVKHARACKPGGLFDKKK
;
A
#
# COMPACT_ATOMS: atom_id res chain seq x y z
N MET A 1 20.06 28.70 1.51
CA MET A 1 19.99 27.35 0.90
C MET A 1 20.15 26.35 2.01
N ASN A 2 19.05 25.89 2.59
CA ASN A 2 19.06 24.93 3.70
C ASN A 2 19.20 23.52 3.11
N PRO A 3 20.31 22.81 3.35
CA PRO A 3 20.43 21.45 2.86
C PRO A 3 19.56 20.55 3.76
N LEU A 4 18.45 20.08 3.20
CA LEU A 4 17.64 19.00 3.78
C LEU A 4 18.43 17.69 3.67
N THR A 5 19.45 17.52 4.52
CA THR A 5 20.14 16.24 4.69
C THR A 5 19.26 15.32 5.55
N VAL A 6 18.28 14.68 4.91
CA VAL A 6 17.64 13.50 5.50
C VAL A 6 18.62 12.35 5.36
N ALA A 7 19.35 12.07 6.44
CA ALA A 7 20.18 10.87 6.54
C ALA A 7 19.29 9.61 6.44
N PRO A 8 19.64 8.61 5.62
CA PRO A 8 18.93 7.33 5.60
C PRO A 8 19.20 6.57 6.91
N LYS A 9 18.17 6.34 7.72
CA LYS A 9 18.27 5.51 8.93
C LYS A 9 18.12 4.03 8.58
N ALA A 10 19.07 3.26 9.12
CA ALA A 10 19.15 1.80 9.08
C ALA A 10 17.82 1.15 9.50
N ASP A 11 17.46 0.07 8.82
CA ASP A 11 16.22 -0.72 8.98
C ASP A 11 14.92 -0.12 8.42
N GLY A 12 14.97 0.82 7.46
CA GLY A 12 13.89 1.05 6.48
C GLY A 12 12.47 1.40 6.98
N LYS A 13 12.25 1.52 8.29
CA LYS A 13 10.96 1.77 8.94
C LYS A 13 11.12 3.03 9.77
N ASN A 14 10.62 4.14 9.24
CA ASN A 14 10.67 5.40 9.96
C ASN A 14 9.62 5.33 11.09
N PRO A 15 9.99 5.43 12.38
CA PRO A 15 9.03 5.26 13.49
C PRO A 15 7.94 6.35 13.52
N PHE A 16 8.04 7.37 12.67
CA PHE A 16 7.11 8.48 12.57
C PHE A 16 6.14 8.37 11.37
N THR A 17 6.32 7.37 10.50
CA THR A 17 5.43 7.17 9.34
C THR A 17 4.23 6.32 9.72
N ILE A 18 3.14 6.57 9.01
CA ILE A 18 1.89 5.82 9.06
C ILE A 18 1.65 5.21 7.68
N ILE A 19 1.31 3.93 7.63
CA ILE A 19 1.02 3.22 6.38
C ILE A 19 -0.43 3.50 5.96
N CYS A 20 -0.63 3.85 4.69
CA CYS A 20 -1.95 3.93 4.08
C CYS A 20 -2.50 2.53 3.85
N TYR A 21 -3.62 2.19 4.49
CA TYR A 21 -4.29 0.89 4.35
C TYR A 21 -4.86 0.62 2.93
N ILE A 22 -4.97 1.66 2.10
CA ILE A 22 -5.52 1.55 0.73
C ILE A 22 -4.42 1.17 -0.27
N CYS A 23 -3.25 1.81 -0.17
CA CYS A 23 -2.17 1.69 -1.16
C CYS A 23 -0.84 1.14 -0.61
N GLY A 24 -0.73 0.93 0.70
CA GLY A 24 0.44 0.34 1.36
C GLY A 24 1.67 1.24 1.41
N ARG A 25 1.54 2.54 1.10
CA ARG A 25 2.65 3.51 1.16
C ARG A 25 2.74 4.21 2.51
N GLU A 26 3.95 4.60 2.89
CA GLU A 26 4.24 5.31 4.13
C GLU A 26 4.12 6.83 3.98
N TYR A 27 3.45 7.48 4.93
CA TYR A 27 3.29 8.93 4.98
C TYR A 27 3.56 9.46 6.38
N GLY A 28 3.90 10.74 6.53
CA GLY A 28 3.95 11.37 7.84
C GLY A 28 2.55 11.42 8.48
N SER A 29 2.47 11.33 9.82
CA SER A 29 1.20 11.33 10.57
C SER A 29 0.28 12.53 10.29
N LYS A 30 0.83 13.69 9.88
CA LYS A 30 0.05 14.87 9.49
C LYS A 30 -0.41 14.84 8.04
N SER A 31 0.34 14.16 7.18
CA SER A 31 0.06 14.08 5.74
C SER A 31 -0.84 12.91 5.38
N ILE A 32 -0.99 11.91 6.26
CA ILE A 32 -1.76 10.69 5.97
C ILE A 32 -3.24 11.00 5.76
N ASP A 33 -3.88 11.89 6.53
CA ASP A 33 -5.31 12.23 6.36
C ASP A 33 -5.61 12.80 4.96
N ILE A 34 -4.75 13.73 4.51
CA ILE A 34 -4.85 14.34 3.18
C ILE A 34 -4.64 13.27 2.11
N HIS A 35 -3.64 12.41 2.29
CA HIS A 35 -3.38 11.31 1.36
C HIS A 35 -4.54 10.32 1.31
N GLU A 36 -5.10 9.90 2.45
CA GLU A 36 -6.18 8.92 2.53
C GLU A 36 -7.40 9.36 1.72
N LYS A 37 -7.79 10.64 1.81
CA LYS A 37 -8.89 11.21 1.01
C LYS A 37 -8.63 11.07 -0.48
N ASN A 38 -7.48 11.57 -0.95
CA ASN A 38 -7.08 11.49 -2.35
C ASN A 38 -6.93 10.03 -2.83
N CYS A 39 -6.43 9.14 -1.97
CA CYS A 39 -6.23 7.74 -2.28
C CYS A 39 -7.57 7.00 -2.41
N MET A 40 -8.55 7.33 -1.56
CA MET A 40 -9.91 6.80 -1.65
C MET A 40 -10.58 7.22 -2.95
N GLU A 41 -10.53 8.51 -3.30
CA GLU A 41 -11.11 9.00 -4.54
C GLU A 41 -10.51 8.30 -5.77
N LYS A 42 -9.20 8.08 -5.77
CA LYS A 42 -8.51 7.33 -6.82
C LYS A 42 -8.97 5.87 -6.86
N TRP A 43 -9.10 5.22 -5.71
CA TRP A 43 -9.59 3.84 -5.63
C TRP A 43 -11.03 3.74 -6.15
N GLU A 44 -11.93 4.63 -5.74
CA GLU A 44 -13.33 4.64 -6.19
C GLU A 44 -13.44 4.84 -7.70
N LYS A 45 -12.61 5.71 -8.27
CA LYS A 45 -12.52 5.89 -9.72
C LYS A 45 -12.08 4.59 -10.42
N GLN A 46 -11.02 3.94 -9.93
CA GLN A 46 -10.55 2.66 -10.47
C GLN A 46 -11.62 1.57 -10.39
N GLN A 47 -12.36 1.49 -9.28
CA GLN A 47 -13.47 0.55 -9.11
C GLN A 47 -14.65 0.85 -10.03
N ARG A 48 -14.93 2.13 -10.30
CA ARG A 48 -15.97 2.52 -11.25
C ARG A 48 -15.63 2.08 -12.67
N GLU A 49 -14.36 2.16 -13.04
CA GLU A 49 -13.83 1.73 -14.35
C GLU A 49 -13.79 0.19 -14.49
N LEU A 50 -13.70 -0.55 -13.38
CA LEU A 50 -13.81 -2.01 -13.37
C LEU A 50 -15.27 -2.47 -13.65
N PRO A 51 -15.46 -3.56 -14.42
CA PRO A 51 -16.77 -4.18 -14.60
C PRO A 51 -17.32 -4.64 -13.25
N LYS A 52 -18.65 -4.61 -13.06
CA LYS A 52 -19.33 -4.87 -11.76
C LYS A 52 -18.84 -6.14 -11.06
N ASN A 53 -18.51 -7.17 -11.85
CA ASN A 53 -18.08 -8.49 -11.37
C ASN A 53 -16.64 -8.51 -10.82
N LEU A 54 -15.82 -7.50 -11.15
CA LEU A 54 -14.43 -7.36 -10.68
C LEU A 54 -14.27 -6.24 -9.66
N ARG A 55 -15.38 -5.60 -9.23
CA ARG A 55 -15.32 -4.55 -8.23
C ARG A 55 -15.08 -5.16 -6.86
N THR A 56 -14.14 -4.59 -6.13
CA THR A 56 -13.86 -4.97 -4.74
C THR A 56 -14.61 -4.09 -3.77
N ALA A 57 -14.83 -4.62 -2.56
CA ALA A 57 -15.43 -3.85 -1.48
C ALA A 57 -14.53 -2.69 -1.07
N ARG A 58 -15.15 -1.59 -0.64
CA ARG A 58 -14.46 -0.41 -0.14
C ARG A 58 -13.48 -0.81 0.96
N PRO A 59 -12.18 -0.50 0.83
CA PRO A 59 -11.23 -0.79 1.88
C PRO A 59 -11.66 -0.05 3.14
N GLN A 60 -11.75 -0.79 4.24
CA GLN A 60 -12.18 -0.24 5.52
C GLN A 60 -10.97 0.32 6.25
N LYS A 61 -11.11 1.53 6.78
CA LYS A 61 -10.10 2.11 7.64
C LYS A 61 -9.97 1.21 8.88
N PRO A 62 -8.78 0.65 9.18
CA PRO A 62 -8.57 0.01 10.47
C PRO A 62 -8.89 1.06 11.55
N VAL A 63 -9.73 0.68 12.51
CA VAL A 63 -10.33 1.50 13.60
C VAL A 63 -9.40 2.62 14.12
N PRO A 64 -9.98 3.76 14.56
CA PRO A 64 -9.31 5.06 14.53
C PRO A 64 -8.00 5.07 15.32
N LEU A 65 -7.05 5.88 14.84
CA LEU A 65 -6.02 6.50 15.66
C LEU A 65 -6.70 7.64 16.45
N PRO A 66 -7.18 7.46 17.70
CA PRO A 66 -7.39 8.59 18.58
C PRO A 66 -6.05 9.27 18.81
N GLY A 67 -6.03 10.60 18.70
CA GLY A 67 -4.84 11.46 18.66
C GLY A 67 -3.66 10.88 19.44
N LEU A 68 -2.59 10.56 18.71
CA LEU A 68 -1.45 9.86 19.27
C LEU A 68 -0.89 10.58 20.51
N PRO A 69 -0.93 9.95 21.71
CA PRO A 69 0.15 10.15 22.64
C PRO A 69 1.43 9.61 22.02
N ASP A 70 2.53 10.29 22.32
CA ASP A 70 3.89 10.12 21.81
C ASP A 70 4.49 8.74 22.15
N LYS A 71 3.94 7.64 21.62
CA LYS A 71 4.49 6.29 21.81
C LYS A 71 4.67 5.62 20.46
N SER A 72 5.94 5.33 20.15
CA SER A 72 6.36 4.72 18.89
C SER A 72 5.79 3.30 18.67
N GLN A 73 5.40 2.60 19.74
CA GLN A 73 4.89 1.22 19.68
C GLN A 73 3.47 1.13 19.10
N ASP A 74 2.57 2.06 19.45
CA ASP A 74 1.20 2.11 18.92
C ASP A 74 1.17 2.34 17.40
N LYS A 75 2.10 3.16 16.89
CA LYS A 75 2.24 3.42 15.44
C LYS A 75 2.62 2.16 14.68
N GLN A 76 3.48 1.33 15.24
CA GLN A 76 3.98 0.14 14.56
C GLN A 76 2.89 -0.93 14.44
N ALA A 77 2.11 -1.16 15.50
CA ALA A 77 0.96 -2.07 15.45
C ALA A 77 -0.08 -1.60 14.43
N TYR A 78 -0.36 -0.29 14.37
CA TYR A 78 -1.23 0.28 13.34
C TYR A 78 -0.69 0.05 11.92
N ASN A 79 0.61 0.31 11.72
CA ASN A 79 1.24 0.14 10.41
C ASN A 79 1.19 -1.32 9.94
N ASP A 80 1.44 -2.27 10.84
CA ASP A 80 1.37 -3.69 10.52
C ASP A 80 -0.06 -4.10 10.14
N ALA A 81 -1.07 -3.66 10.91
CA ALA A 81 -2.47 -3.89 10.59
C ALA A 81 -2.88 -3.25 9.25
N ALA A 82 -2.52 -2.00 9.01
CA ALA A 82 -2.80 -1.29 7.76
C ALA A 82 -2.11 -1.96 6.56
N PHE A 83 -0.88 -2.43 6.74
CA PHE A 83 -0.15 -3.18 5.72
C PHE A 83 -0.79 -4.53 5.44
N ASN A 84 -1.24 -5.25 6.47
CA ASN A 84 -1.93 -6.52 6.31
C ASN A 84 -3.25 -6.35 5.55
N GLU A 85 -4.06 -5.34 5.89
CA GLU A 85 -5.29 -5.03 5.16
C GLU A 85 -5.01 -4.73 3.69
N TYR A 86 -3.99 -3.90 3.42
CA TYR A 86 -3.53 -3.63 2.06
C TYR A 86 -3.09 -4.90 1.32
N ALA A 87 -2.31 -5.77 1.97
CA ALA A 87 -1.79 -6.99 1.38
C ALA A 87 -2.89 -8.00 1.03
N ASN A 88 -3.98 -8.03 1.80
CA ASN A 88 -5.11 -8.92 1.59
C ASN A 88 -6.11 -8.38 0.56
N ASN A 89 -6.42 -7.08 0.58
CA ASN A 89 -7.52 -6.52 -0.22
C ASN A 89 -7.06 -5.80 -1.51
N SER A 90 -5.84 -5.26 -1.53
CA SER A 90 -5.39 -4.35 -2.61
C SER A 90 -4.25 -4.91 -3.46
N ARG A 91 -3.67 -6.07 -3.12
CA ARG A 91 -2.68 -6.73 -4.00
C ARG A 91 -3.36 -7.61 -5.03
N VAL A 92 -2.91 -7.48 -6.26
CA VAL A 92 -3.37 -8.28 -7.40
C VAL A 92 -2.32 -9.34 -7.71
N GLU A 93 -2.77 -10.57 -7.95
CA GLU A 93 -1.88 -11.65 -8.38
C GLU A 93 -1.59 -11.58 -9.88
N CYS A 94 -0.35 -11.90 -10.25
CA CYS A 94 0.02 -12.05 -11.66
C CYS A 94 -0.53 -13.37 -12.22
N GLU A 95 -1.22 -13.33 -13.36
CA GLU A 95 -1.80 -14.52 -14.01
C GLU A 95 -0.77 -15.52 -14.53
N VAL A 96 0.50 -15.12 -14.67
CA VAL A 96 1.58 -15.97 -15.17
C VAL A 96 2.37 -16.62 -14.04
N CYS A 97 2.82 -15.83 -13.06
CA CYS A 97 3.71 -16.33 -12.00
C CYS A 97 3.05 -16.39 -10.62
N HIS A 98 1.77 -16.01 -10.49
CA HIS A 98 0.97 -15.99 -9.27
C HIS A 98 1.57 -15.21 -8.09
N ARG A 99 2.55 -14.34 -8.34
CA ARG A 99 3.08 -13.43 -7.32
C ARG A 99 2.12 -12.26 -7.13
N LYS A 100 1.90 -11.87 -5.86
CA LYS A 100 1.07 -10.74 -5.47
C LYS A 100 1.85 -9.43 -5.53
N PHE A 101 1.35 -8.45 -6.27
CA PHE A 101 1.97 -7.13 -6.41
C PHE A 101 0.99 -6.01 -6.11
N ALA A 102 1.54 -4.83 -5.77
CA ALA A 102 0.79 -3.59 -5.85
C ALA A 102 0.31 -3.38 -7.31
N PRO A 103 -0.88 -2.79 -7.55
CA PRO A 103 -1.40 -2.60 -8.91
C PRO A 103 -0.42 -1.86 -9.83
N ASP A 104 0.27 -0.82 -9.32
CA ASP A 104 1.30 -0.10 -10.10
C ASP A 104 2.53 -0.95 -10.45
N SER A 105 2.99 -1.76 -9.48
CA SER A 105 4.13 -2.66 -9.67
C SER A 105 3.78 -3.84 -10.58
N LEU A 106 2.53 -4.31 -10.55
CA LEU A 106 2.05 -5.39 -11.42
C LEU A 106 2.15 -4.97 -12.88
N VAL A 107 1.79 -3.73 -13.24
CA VAL A 107 1.92 -3.24 -14.63
C VAL A 107 3.36 -3.29 -15.11
N LYS A 108 4.32 -2.92 -14.25
CA LYS A 108 5.76 -2.98 -14.59
C LYS A 108 6.22 -4.44 -14.70
N HIS A 109 5.78 -5.29 -13.78
CA HIS A 109 6.10 -6.71 -13.76
C HIS A 109 5.53 -7.46 -14.97
N ALA A 110 4.26 -7.25 -15.30
CA ALA A 110 3.54 -7.90 -16.39
C ALA A 110 4.17 -7.65 -17.77
N ARG A 111 4.89 -6.53 -17.95
CA ARG A 111 5.66 -6.27 -19.17
C ARG A 111 6.82 -7.24 -19.37
N ALA A 112 7.42 -7.70 -18.27
CA ALA A 112 8.57 -8.61 -18.27
C ALA A 112 8.18 -10.08 -17.98
N CYS A 113 7.09 -10.29 -17.26
CA CYS A 113 6.58 -11.62 -16.90
C CYS A 113 5.84 -12.23 -18.09
N LYS A 114 6.44 -13.22 -18.73
CA LYS A 114 5.87 -13.96 -19.87
C LYS A 114 5.71 -15.43 -19.53
N PRO A 115 4.67 -16.11 -20.05
CA PRO A 115 4.47 -17.54 -19.84
C PRO A 115 5.68 -18.33 -20.35
N GLY A 116 6.21 -19.22 -19.51
CA GLY A 116 7.45 -19.97 -19.78
C GLY A 116 8.76 -19.16 -19.73
N GLY A 117 8.71 -17.91 -19.28
CA GLY A 117 9.90 -17.08 -19.07
C GLY A 117 10.58 -17.31 -17.70
N LEU A 118 11.68 -16.59 -17.43
CA LEU A 118 12.46 -16.71 -16.18
C LEU A 118 11.63 -16.52 -14.89
N PHE A 119 10.53 -15.77 -14.97
CA PHE A 119 9.67 -15.48 -13.83
C PHE A 119 8.48 -16.43 -13.68
N ASP A 120 8.27 -17.32 -14.65
CA ASP A 120 7.28 -18.41 -14.65
C ASP A 120 7.71 -19.46 -13.62
N LYS A 121 7.34 -19.24 -12.35
CA LYS A 121 7.50 -20.26 -11.33
C LYS A 121 6.39 -21.28 -11.52
N LYS A 122 6.65 -22.31 -12.35
CA LYS A 122 5.85 -23.55 -12.36
C LYS A 122 5.71 -24.01 -10.92
N LYS A 123 4.49 -24.04 -10.42
CA LYS A 123 4.16 -24.60 -9.12
C LYS A 123 3.89 -26.09 -9.29
#